data_AF-A0A1G7DLZ4-F1
#
_entry.id   AF-A0A1G7DLZ4-F1
#
_cell.length_a   1.000
_cell.length_b   1.000
_cell.length_c   1.000
_cell.angle_alpha   90.00
_cell.angle_beta   90.00
_cell.angle_gamma   90.00
#
_symmetry.space_group_name_H-M   'P 1'
#
loop_
_entity.id
_entity.type
_entity.pdbx_description
1 polymer ?
#
loop_
_entity_poly.entity_id
_entity_poly.type
_entity_poly.pdbx_seq_one_letter_code
_entity_poly.pdbx_strand_id
1 'polypeptide(L)'
;MLVAWFLGGSVAVMPGLAVSAEPPGPAAVQVTESSDFSDRSAIKVGTVGDTAPTRVPRPPARDPFLPEARWDHRPGAGMWTRGLLAALNGPAAPLAETLPQDISDWCPAYAQNPPKLRRAFWVGVMSALARHESRHRPEAVGGGGLYHGLLQILPGTARGYGCMAKDGASLRDPVRNLSCAARIMARTVTRDGAVALKDGRRAGIAADWGPMTKSSMRAEMAAWTREQSYCALGPVLVSPRPKARPERVVERIAAL
;
A
#
# COMPACT_ATOMS: atom_id res chain seq x y z
N MET A 1 -26.34 4.69 28.40
CA MET A 1 -27.66 4.82 27.74
C MET A 1 -27.55 4.22 26.35
N LEU A 2 -27.96 2.94 26.21
CA LEU A 2 -28.11 2.27 24.91
C LEU A 2 -29.50 2.59 24.36
N VAL A 3 -29.61 2.90 23.08
CA VAL A 3 -30.89 2.93 22.37
C VAL A 3 -30.82 1.91 21.24
N ALA A 4 -31.50 0.78 21.45
CA ALA A 4 -31.78 -0.23 20.45
C ALA A 4 -33.02 0.21 19.65
N TRP A 5 -32.93 0.24 18.32
CA TRP A 5 -34.08 0.41 17.45
C TRP A 5 -34.40 -0.93 16.80
N PHE A 6 -35.49 -1.56 17.25
CA PHE A 6 -36.20 -2.61 16.54
C PHE A 6 -37.34 -1.95 15.74
N LEU A 7 -37.32 -2.11 14.42
CA LEU A 7 -38.49 -1.91 13.56
C LEU A 7 -38.68 -3.22 12.78
N GLY A 8 -39.68 -4.00 13.22
CA GLY A 8 -40.16 -5.18 12.52
C GLY A 8 -41.14 -4.78 11.44
N GLY A 9 -40.81 -5.12 10.19
CA GLY A 9 -41.70 -5.05 9.04
C GLY A 9 -41.66 -6.38 8.31
N SER A 10 -42.82 -7.05 8.28
CA SER A 10 -43.04 -8.31 7.57
C SER A 10 -42.87 -8.14 6.06
N VAL A 11 -42.09 -9.01 5.43
CA VAL A 11 -42.04 -9.15 3.97
C VAL A 11 -42.42 -10.59 3.62
N ALA A 12 -43.46 -10.72 2.80
CA ALA A 12 -43.94 -11.96 2.24
C ALA A 12 -42.91 -12.57 1.28
N VAL A 13 -42.65 -13.87 1.43
CA VAL A 13 -41.77 -14.65 0.56
C VAL A 13 -42.62 -15.25 -0.57
N MET A 14 -42.38 -14.81 -1.79
CA MET A 14 -42.85 -15.45 -3.02
C MET A 14 -41.81 -16.48 -3.48
N PRO A 15 -42.18 -17.73 -3.85
CA PRO A 15 -41.23 -18.71 -4.37
C PRO A 15 -40.99 -18.44 -5.86
N GLY A 16 -39.82 -17.88 -6.19
CA GLY A 16 -39.30 -17.82 -7.55
C GLY A 16 -38.61 -19.12 -7.92
N LEU A 17 -39.01 -19.71 -9.05
CA LEU A 17 -38.38 -20.87 -9.69
C LEU A 17 -36.89 -20.60 -9.95
N ALA A 18 -36.02 -21.38 -9.30
CA ALA A 18 -34.59 -21.39 -9.57
C ALA A 18 -34.30 -22.24 -10.80
N VAL A 19 -33.94 -21.61 -11.91
CA VAL A 19 -33.21 -22.27 -13.00
C VAL A 19 -31.75 -22.40 -12.55
N SER A 20 -31.31 -23.61 -12.24
CA SER A 20 -29.90 -23.93 -12.08
C SER A 20 -29.20 -23.81 -13.43
N ALA A 21 -28.46 -22.73 -13.63
CA ALA A 21 -27.38 -22.70 -14.61
C ALA A 21 -26.10 -23.15 -13.91
N GLU A 22 -25.65 -24.36 -14.23
CA GLU A 22 -24.40 -24.94 -13.75
C GLU A 22 -23.21 -24.15 -14.32
N PRO A 23 -22.25 -23.69 -13.50
CA PRO A 23 -21.05 -23.04 -14.02
C PRO A 23 -20.21 -24.06 -14.79
N PRO A 24 -19.59 -23.70 -15.94
CA PRO A 24 -18.67 -24.59 -16.61
C PRO A 24 -17.50 -24.89 -15.67
N GLY A 25 -17.29 -26.17 -15.38
CA GLY A 25 -16.16 -26.65 -14.58
C GLY A 25 -14.82 -26.24 -15.20
N PRO A 26 -13.73 -26.23 -14.41
CA PRO A 26 -12.41 -25.91 -14.95
C PRO A 26 -12.04 -26.95 -16.02
N ALA A 27 -11.74 -26.47 -17.23
CA ALA A 27 -11.18 -27.30 -18.28
C ALA A 27 -9.91 -27.97 -17.74
N ALA A 28 -9.94 -29.29 -17.64
CA ALA A 28 -8.77 -30.08 -17.31
C ALA A 28 -7.75 -29.91 -18.44
N VAL A 29 -6.65 -29.21 -18.15
CA VAL A 29 -5.47 -29.20 -19.02
C VAL A 29 -4.87 -30.60 -18.94
N GLN A 30 -5.10 -31.39 -19.99
CA GLN A 30 -4.41 -32.66 -20.19
C GLN A 30 -2.97 -32.33 -20.58
N VAL A 31 -2.04 -32.49 -19.63
CA VAL A 31 -0.61 -32.51 -19.95
C VAL A 31 -0.32 -33.88 -20.56
N THR A 32 -0.17 -33.92 -21.88
CA THR A 32 0.38 -35.10 -22.54
C THR A 32 1.89 -35.13 -22.26
N GLU A 33 2.31 -36.04 -21.39
CA GLU A 33 3.72 -36.46 -21.30
C GLU A 33 4.11 -37.03 -22.67
N SER A 34 4.80 -36.22 -23.48
CA SER A 34 5.53 -36.74 -24.64
C SER A 34 6.74 -37.48 -24.11
N SER A 35 6.67 -38.82 -24.18
CA SER A 35 7.73 -39.75 -23.78
C SER A 35 8.90 -39.78 -24.78
N ASP A 36 9.34 -38.63 -25.28
CA ASP A 36 10.38 -38.53 -26.31
C ASP A 36 11.61 -37.76 -25.82
N PHE A 37 11.87 -37.87 -24.51
CA PHE A 37 13.09 -37.35 -23.85
C PHE A 37 14.08 -38.50 -23.60
N SER A 38 14.39 -39.31 -24.62
CA SER A 38 15.46 -40.30 -24.47
C SER A 38 16.35 -40.51 -25.70
N ASP A 39 16.27 -39.65 -26.72
CA ASP A 39 17.16 -39.76 -27.89
C ASP A 39 17.83 -38.42 -28.24
N ARG A 40 18.75 -37.98 -27.36
CA ARG A 40 19.66 -36.84 -27.62
C ARG A 40 21.11 -37.25 -27.82
N SER A 41 21.38 -38.51 -28.09
CA SER A 41 22.73 -39.01 -28.33
C SER A 41 23.17 -38.83 -29.80
N ALA A 42 23.09 -37.60 -30.35
CA ALA A 42 23.85 -37.19 -31.55
C ALA A 42 23.63 -35.71 -31.94
N ILE A 43 23.65 -34.75 -31.01
CA ILE A 43 23.87 -33.34 -31.42
C ILE A 43 25.39 -33.12 -31.46
N LYS A 44 25.96 -33.11 -32.67
CA LYS A 44 27.32 -32.60 -32.90
C LYS A 44 27.33 -31.14 -32.48
N VAL A 45 27.95 -30.86 -31.33
CA VAL A 45 28.25 -29.50 -30.88
C VAL A 45 29.21 -28.91 -31.89
N GLY A 46 28.69 -28.09 -32.81
CA GLY A 46 29.51 -27.22 -33.62
C GLY A 46 30.29 -26.31 -32.67
N THR A 47 31.58 -26.15 -32.92
CA THR A 47 32.47 -25.23 -32.22
C THR A 47 31.88 -23.82 -32.35
N VAL A 48 31.10 -23.40 -31.34
CA VAL A 48 30.67 -22.02 -31.20
C VAL A 48 31.96 -21.24 -30.94
N GLY A 49 32.34 -20.39 -31.88
CA GLY A 49 33.46 -19.47 -31.70
C GLY A 49 33.30 -18.75 -30.37
N ASP A 50 34.39 -18.68 -29.63
CA ASP A 50 34.49 -18.24 -28.23
C ASP A 50 34.29 -16.72 -28.07
N THR A 51 33.21 -16.21 -28.65
CA THR A 51 32.80 -14.82 -28.48
C THR A 51 31.81 -14.80 -27.32
N ALA A 52 32.35 -14.78 -26.09
CA ALA A 52 31.56 -14.49 -24.91
C ALA A 52 30.71 -13.25 -25.18
N PRO A 53 29.39 -13.25 -24.93
CA PRO A 53 28.59 -12.05 -25.08
C PRO A 53 29.21 -10.97 -24.19
N THR A 54 29.67 -9.89 -24.81
CA THR A 54 30.23 -8.72 -24.15
C THR A 54 29.36 -8.39 -22.94
N ARG A 55 29.95 -8.39 -21.74
CA ARG A 55 29.27 -8.14 -20.47
C ARG A 55 28.61 -6.76 -20.53
N VAL A 56 27.36 -6.69 -21.00
CA VAL A 56 26.60 -5.45 -21.03
C VAL A 56 26.50 -4.98 -19.58
N PRO A 57 26.91 -3.74 -19.25
CA PRO A 57 26.75 -3.21 -17.91
C PRO A 57 25.28 -3.29 -17.52
N ARG A 58 24.94 -4.20 -16.60
CA ARG A 58 23.61 -4.23 -16.01
C ARG A 58 23.40 -2.88 -15.34
N PRO A 59 22.28 -2.17 -15.59
CA PRO A 59 21.99 -0.94 -14.89
C PRO A 59 22.14 -1.20 -13.39
N PRO A 60 22.83 -0.31 -12.64
CA PRO A 60 22.88 -0.46 -11.19
C PRO A 60 21.45 -0.60 -10.68
N ALA A 61 21.23 -1.58 -9.79
CA ALA A 61 19.95 -1.75 -9.15
C ALA A 61 19.54 -0.40 -8.55
N ARG A 62 18.45 0.19 -9.04
CA ARG A 62 17.92 1.42 -8.46
C ARG A 62 17.42 1.04 -7.09
N ASP A 63 17.86 1.76 -6.06
CA ASP A 63 17.23 1.68 -4.75
C ASP A 63 15.73 1.98 -4.94
N PRO A 64 14.83 1.01 -4.67
CA PRO A 64 13.41 1.25 -4.81
C PRO A 64 13.05 2.37 -3.84
N PHE A 65 12.71 3.55 -4.36
CA PHE A 65 12.29 4.70 -3.57
C PHE A 65 11.40 4.27 -2.40
N LEU A 66 11.93 4.41 -1.19
CA LEU A 66 11.19 4.29 0.05
C LEU A 66 10.91 5.71 0.54
N PRO A 67 9.64 6.10 0.69
CA PRO A 67 9.32 7.38 1.29
C PRO A 67 9.74 7.40 2.75
N GLU A 68 10.21 8.56 3.21
CA GLU A 68 10.46 8.79 4.62
C GLU A 68 9.21 8.51 5.43
N ALA A 69 9.38 7.72 6.49
CA ALA A 69 8.30 7.33 7.37
C ALA A 69 8.74 7.53 8.82
N ARG A 70 7.82 8.00 9.66
CA ARG A 70 8.14 8.38 11.04
C ARG A 70 8.63 7.21 11.91
N TRP A 71 8.36 5.98 11.49
CA TRP A 71 8.83 4.76 12.13
C TRP A 71 10.23 4.31 11.67
N ASP A 72 10.92 5.03 10.79
CA ASP A 72 12.18 4.57 10.17
C ASP A 72 13.30 4.29 11.17
N HIS A 73 13.23 4.90 12.37
CA HIS A 73 14.11 4.60 13.49
C HIS A 73 13.91 3.18 14.09
N ARG A 74 12.84 2.47 13.71
CA ARG A 74 12.53 1.13 14.22
C ARG A 74 13.26 0.07 13.39
N PRO A 75 13.87 -0.94 14.03
CA PRO A 75 14.46 -2.06 13.32
C PRO A 75 13.44 -2.74 12.39
N GLY A 76 13.83 -2.95 11.13
CA GLY A 76 12.98 -3.61 10.14
C GLY A 76 11.85 -2.75 9.55
N ALA A 77 11.75 -1.47 9.90
CA ALA A 77 10.69 -0.57 9.42
C ALA A 77 10.60 -0.46 7.89
N GLY A 78 11.72 -0.63 7.17
CA GLY A 78 11.71 -0.68 5.71
C GLY A 78 10.80 -1.78 5.13
N MET A 79 10.62 -2.91 5.82
CA MET A 79 9.64 -3.94 5.44
C MET A 79 8.20 -3.46 5.63
N TRP A 80 7.94 -2.67 6.67
CA TRP A 80 6.62 -2.11 6.96
C TRP A 80 6.24 -1.12 5.87
N THR A 81 7.16 -0.21 5.51
CA THR A 81 7.00 0.73 4.41
C THR A 81 6.75 0.01 3.07
N ARG A 82 7.55 -1.02 2.74
CA ARG A 82 7.35 -1.81 1.50
C ARG A 82 6.00 -2.54 1.48
N GLY A 83 5.63 -3.19 2.58
CA GLY A 83 4.35 -3.89 2.69
C GLY A 83 3.16 -2.94 2.56
N LEU A 84 3.24 -1.76 3.17
CA LEU A 84 2.21 -0.74 3.05
C LEU A 84 2.15 -0.17 1.62
N LEU A 85 3.28 0.11 0.98
CA LEU A 85 3.31 0.52 -0.43
C LEU A 85 2.69 -0.55 -1.34
N ALA A 86 2.90 -1.84 -1.07
CA ALA A 86 2.24 -2.91 -1.82
C ALA A 86 0.71 -2.88 -1.64
N ALA A 87 0.22 -2.70 -0.42
CA ALA A 87 -1.21 -2.53 -0.17
C ALA A 87 -1.80 -1.31 -0.89
N LEU A 88 -1.10 -0.18 -0.85
CA LEU A 88 -1.48 1.07 -1.54
C LEU A 88 -1.37 1.00 -3.07
N ASN A 89 -0.63 0.04 -3.62
CA ASN A 89 -0.60 -0.24 -5.07
C ASN A 89 -1.70 -1.21 -5.52
N GLY A 90 -2.29 -1.97 -4.59
CA GLY A 90 -3.31 -2.98 -4.89
C GLY A 90 -4.61 -2.71 -4.15
N PRO A 91 -4.91 -3.45 -3.07
CA PRO A 91 -6.23 -3.42 -2.42
C PRO A 91 -6.63 -2.07 -1.83
N ALA A 92 -5.70 -1.14 -1.63
CA ALA A 92 -5.94 0.20 -1.09
C ALA A 92 -5.56 1.32 -2.08
N ALA A 93 -5.45 1.01 -3.38
CA ALA A 93 -5.17 2.00 -4.43
C ALA A 93 -6.09 3.24 -4.43
N PRO A 94 -7.40 3.12 -4.12
CA PRO A 94 -8.30 4.28 -4.08
C PRO A 94 -7.87 5.41 -3.13
N LEU A 95 -7.06 5.13 -2.10
CA LEU A 95 -6.49 6.18 -1.25
C LEU A 95 -5.68 7.20 -2.06
N ALA A 96 -4.77 6.71 -2.90
CA ALA A 96 -3.86 7.56 -3.68
C ALA A 96 -4.57 8.21 -4.89
N GLU A 97 -5.71 7.69 -5.29
CA GLU A 97 -6.53 8.20 -6.40
C GLU A 97 -7.51 9.27 -5.94
N THR A 98 -7.96 9.19 -4.68
CA THR A 98 -8.84 10.18 -4.07
C THR A 98 -8.08 11.50 -3.86
N LEU A 99 -8.77 12.61 -4.11
CA LEU A 99 -8.31 13.97 -3.77
C LEU A 99 -9.17 14.50 -2.60
N PRO A 100 -8.71 14.37 -1.34
CA PRO A 100 -9.46 14.83 -0.19
C PRO A 100 -9.63 16.37 -0.18
N GLN A 101 -10.77 16.86 0.34
CA GLN A 101 -11.06 18.29 0.46
C GLN A 101 -10.04 19.03 1.35
N ASP A 102 -9.60 18.39 2.43
CA ASP A 102 -8.65 18.93 3.41
C ASP A 102 -7.18 18.68 3.03
N ILE A 103 -6.89 18.16 1.83
CA ILE A 103 -5.56 17.68 1.48
C ILE A 103 -4.47 18.75 1.50
N SER A 104 -4.81 20.01 1.21
CA SER A 104 -3.86 21.14 1.25
C SER A 104 -3.28 21.38 2.65
N ASP A 105 -4.05 21.03 3.69
CA ASP A 105 -3.61 21.17 5.07
C ASP A 105 -2.56 20.10 5.41
N TRP A 106 -2.69 18.92 4.82
CA TRP A 106 -1.81 17.77 5.06
C TRP A 106 -0.59 17.73 4.14
N CYS A 107 -0.78 18.05 2.86
CA CYS A 107 0.22 17.86 1.81
C CYS A 107 -0.05 18.80 0.61
N PRO A 108 0.53 20.01 0.61
CA PRO A 108 0.30 21.01 -0.44
C PRO A 108 0.58 20.51 -1.87
N ALA A 109 1.58 19.64 -2.05
CA ALA A 109 1.93 19.08 -3.37
C ALA A 109 1.02 17.93 -3.85
N TYR A 110 0.13 17.39 -3.01
CA TYR A 110 -0.56 16.12 -3.27
C TYR A 110 -1.37 16.12 -4.58
N ALA A 111 -2.08 17.21 -4.89
CA ALA A 111 -2.90 17.31 -6.09
C ALA A 111 -2.07 17.16 -7.38
N GLN A 112 -0.83 17.67 -7.38
CA GLN A 112 0.07 17.66 -8.53
C GLN A 112 0.97 16.42 -8.57
N ASN A 113 1.06 15.70 -7.46
CA ASN A 113 1.92 14.54 -7.33
C ASN A 113 1.47 13.36 -8.20
N PRO A 114 2.41 12.64 -8.84
CA PRO A 114 2.11 11.36 -9.47
C PRO A 114 1.69 10.32 -8.42
N PRO A 115 1.01 9.22 -8.84
CA PRO A 115 0.51 8.20 -7.92
C PRO A 115 1.57 7.67 -6.93
N LYS A 116 2.82 7.57 -7.37
CA LYS A 116 3.96 7.16 -6.53
C LYS A 116 4.12 8.07 -5.30
N LEU A 117 4.09 9.40 -5.47
CA LEU A 117 4.26 10.35 -4.37
C LEU A 117 2.97 10.51 -3.55
N ARG A 118 1.79 10.29 -4.15
CA ARG A 118 0.54 10.21 -3.38
C ARG A 118 0.50 9.01 -2.44
N ARG A 119 1.03 7.86 -2.85
CA ARG A 119 1.21 6.70 -1.95
C ARG A 119 2.23 6.98 -0.85
N ALA A 120 3.32 7.69 -1.17
CA ALA A 120 4.28 8.13 -0.17
C ALA A 120 3.63 8.96 0.94
N PHE A 121 2.73 9.88 0.57
CA PHE A 121 1.94 10.63 1.53
C PHE A 121 1.16 9.72 2.49
N TRP A 122 0.47 8.69 1.99
CA TRP A 122 -0.31 7.79 2.84
C TRP A 122 0.56 6.92 3.76
N VAL A 123 1.77 6.54 3.33
CA VAL A 123 2.77 5.96 4.23
C VAL A 123 3.10 6.93 5.36
N GLY A 124 3.36 8.19 5.01
CA GLY A 124 3.60 9.27 5.95
C GLY A 124 2.50 9.41 7.00
N VAL A 125 1.25 9.57 6.56
CA VAL A 125 0.08 9.71 7.45
C VAL A 125 -0.03 8.52 8.40
N MET A 126 0.05 7.29 7.90
CA MET A 126 -0.04 6.09 8.73
C MET A 126 1.13 5.98 9.71
N SER A 127 2.32 6.41 9.33
CA SER A 127 3.49 6.44 10.21
C SER A 127 3.38 7.49 11.31
N ALA A 128 2.81 8.66 11.01
CA ALA A 128 2.53 9.69 11.99
C ALA A 128 1.43 9.24 12.97
N LEU A 129 0.39 8.59 12.46
CA LEU A 129 -0.69 8.04 13.28
C LEU A 129 -0.22 6.90 14.20
N ALA A 130 0.62 5.98 13.70
CA ALA A 130 1.17 4.88 14.49
C ALA A 130 1.98 5.35 15.72
N ARG A 131 2.54 6.56 15.68
CA ARG A 131 3.17 7.17 16.86
C ARG A 131 2.17 7.37 18.00
N HIS A 132 0.99 7.91 17.68
CA HIS A 132 -0.05 8.20 18.66
C HIS A 132 -0.83 6.96 19.10
N GLU A 133 -0.95 5.97 18.22
CA GLU A 133 -1.67 4.72 18.51
C GLU A 133 -0.82 3.72 19.30
N SER A 134 0.41 3.45 18.87
CA SER A 134 1.23 2.37 19.44
C SER A 134 2.62 2.80 19.90
N ARG A 135 3.04 4.04 19.58
CA ARG A 135 4.45 4.49 19.65
C ARG A 135 5.36 3.62 18.77
N HIS A 136 4.86 3.26 17.59
CA HIS A 136 5.56 2.40 16.62
C HIS A 136 5.94 1.01 17.14
N ARG A 137 5.10 0.45 18.01
CA ARG A 137 5.27 -0.90 18.59
C ARG A 137 4.28 -1.88 17.93
N PRO A 138 4.74 -2.76 17.03
CA PRO A 138 3.85 -3.72 16.36
C PRO A 138 3.24 -4.76 17.31
N GLU A 139 3.88 -5.02 18.45
CA GLU A 139 3.37 -5.92 19.49
C GLU A 139 2.32 -5.29 20.41
N ALA A 140 2.06 -3.98 20.27
CA ALA A 140 1.19 -3.23 21.18
C ALA A 140 -0.23 -3.80 21.23
N VAL A 141 -0.75 -3.92 22.45
CA VAL A 141 -2.13 -4.26 22.73
C VAL A 141 -2.73 -3.20 23.64
N GLY A 142 -3.80 -2.55 23.19
CA GLY A 142 -4.46 -1.45 23.89
C GLY A 142 -5.93 -1.74 24.21
N GLY A 143 -6.57 -0.76 24.86
CA GLY A 143 -7.99 -0.80 25.23
C GLY A 143 -8.41 -2.06 25.99
N GLY A 144 -7.62 -2.45 26.99
CA GLY A 144 -7.93 -3.62 27.82
C GLY A 144 -7.75 -4.98 27.13
N GLY A 145 -6.96 -5.05 26.06
CA GLY A 145 -6.69 -6.30 25.33
C GLY A 145 -7.35 -6.39 23.96
N LEU A 146 -8.11 -5.37 23.55
CA LEU A 146 -9.01 -5.42 22.39
C LEU A 146 -8.36 -4.95 21.09
N TYR A 147 -7.44 -3.98 21.15
CA TYR A 147 -6.88 -3.33 19.97
C TYR A 147 -5.42 -3.75 19.78
N HIS A 148 -5.02 -4.04 18.55
CA HIS A 148 -3.74 -4.68 18.28
C HIS A 148 -2.91 -3.97 17.21
N GLY A 149 -1.60 -3.98 17.41
CA GLY A 149 -0.61 -3.60 16.42
C GLY A 149 -0.38 -2.11 16.27
N LEU A 150 0.32 -1.76 15.18
CA LEU A 150 0.79 -0.39 14.92
C LEU A 150 -0.33 0.65 14.93
N LEU A 151 -1.49 0.30 14.36
CA LEU A 151 -2.66 1.16 14.24
C LEU A 151 -3.86 0.69 15.06
N GLN A 152 -3.61 -0.11 16.11
CA GLN A 152 -4.59 -0.46 17.14
C GLN A 152 -5.94 -0.89 16.56
N ILE A 153 -5.93 -1.96 15.76
CA ILE A 153 -7.14 -2.46 15.08
C ILE A 153 -7.82 -3.51 15.94
N LEU A 154 -9.16 -3.45 16.02
CA LEU A 154 -10.00 -4.48 16.63
C LEU A 154 -10.18 -5.67 15.66
N PRO A 155 -10.06 -6.93 16.10
CA PRO A 155 -10.24 -8.10 15.22
C PRO A 155 -11.61 -8.16 14.53
N GLY A 156 -12.67 -7.73 15.22
CA GLY A 156 -14.02 -7.62 14.65
C GLY A 156 -14.07 -6.66 13.45
N THR A 157 -13.45 -5.49 13.58
CA THR A 157 -13.31 -4.52 12.49
C THR A 157 -12.52 -5.12 11.34
N ALA A 158 -11.38 -5.74 11.62
CA ALA A 158 -10.55 -6.35 10.57
C ALA A 158 -11.33 -7.40 9.75
N ARG A 159 -12.15 -8.23 10.41
CA ARG A 159 -13.05 -9.17 9.71
C ARG A 159 -14.13 -8.46 8.91
N GLY A 160 -14.78 -7.44 9.47
CA GLY A 160 -15.82 -6.67 8.78
C GLY A 160 -15.33 -5.99 7.51
N TYR A 161 -14.06 -5.57 7.48
CA TYR A 161 -13.42 -5.02 6.29
C TYR A 161 -12.78 -6.08 5.39
N GLY A 162 -12.85 -7.37 5.74
CA GLY A 162 -12.28 -8.46 4.94
C GLY A 162 -10.74 -8.45 4.89
N CYS A 163 -10.09 -8.05 5.98
CA CYS A 163 -8.64 -8.09 6.10
C CYS A 163 -8.09 -9.52 6.18
N MET A 164 -6.82 -9.69 5.78
CA MET A 164 -6.10 -10.97 5.92
C MET A 164 -5.82 -11.32 7.40
N ALA A 165 -5.41 -10.33 8.21
CA ALA A 165 -5.33 -10.50 9.66
C ALA A 165 -6.75 -10.42 10.25
N LYS A 166 -7.15 -11.46 10.98
CA LYS A 166 -8.53 -11.64 11.48
C LYS A 166 -8.63 -11.81 12.99
N ASP A 167 -7.48 -11.86 13.67
CA ASP A 167 -7.34 -12.08 15.11
C ASP A 167 -6.24 -11.18 15.69
N GLY A 168 -6.16 -11.12 17.03
CA GLY A 168 -5.21 -10.24 17.71
C GLY A 168 -3.74 -10.64 17.56
N ALA A 169 -3.44 -11.89 17.22
CA ALA A 169 -2.06 -12.34 16.98
C ALA A 169 -1.59 -11.90 15.59
N SER A 170 -2.39 -12.17 14.56
CA SER A 170 -2.14 -11.77 13.18
C SER A 170 -2.12 -10.25 12.99
N LEU A 171 -2.86 -9.49 13.81
CA LEU A 171 -2.81 -8.02 13.80
C LEU A 171 -1.56 -7.42 14.45
N ARG A 172 -0.74 -8.21 15.14
CA ARG A 172 0.58 -7.77 15.62
C ARG A 172 1.67 -7.90 14.56
N ASP A 173 1.39 -8.55 13.44
CA ASP A 173 2.26 -8.48 12.27
C ASP A 173 2.13 -7.07 11.64
N PRO A 174 3.23 -6.29 11.57
CA PRO A 174 3.16 -4.89 11.13
C PRO A 174 2.68 -4.74 9.68
N VAL A 175 3.06 -5.66 8.80
CA VAL A 175 2.68 -5.59 7.38
C VAL A 175 1.19 -5.87 7.21
N ARG A 176 0.66 -6.90 7.87
CA ARG A 176 -0.77 -7.23 7.85
C ARG A 176 -1.60 -6.15 8.55
N ASN A 177 -1.11 -5.58 9.65
CA ASN A 177 -1.77 -4.49 10.36
C ASN A 177 -1.90 -3.25 9.46
N LEU A 178 -0.80 -2.79 8.86
CA LEU A 178 -0.79 -1.63 7.97
C LEU A 178 -1.59 -1.88 6.69
N SER A 179 -1.52 -3.09 6.11
CA SER A 179 -2.36 -3.46 4.98
C SER A 179 -3.85 -3.41 5.31
N CYS A 180 -4.25 -3.85 6.51
CA CYS A 180 -5.64 -3.77 6.96
C CYS A 180 -6.06 -2.31 7.21
N ALA A 181 -5.22 -1.52 7.87
CA ALA A 181 -5.47 -0.10 8.06
C ALA A 181 -5.64 0.64 6.73
N ALA A 182 -4.77 0.40 5.74
CA ALA A 182 -4.89 0.97 4.42
C ALA A 182 -6.22 0.64 3.75
N ARG A 183 -6.70 -0.60 3.90
CA ARG A 183 -8.01 -1.02 3.37
C ARG A 183 -9.17 -0.30 4.04
N ILE A 184 -9.13 -0.14 5.37
CA ILE A 184 -10.13 0.61 6.13
C ILE A 184 -10.13 2.08 5.69
N MET A 185 -8.94 2.72 5.66
CA MET A 185 -8.79 4.11 5.26
C MET A 185 -9.22 4.34 3.80
N ALA A 186 -8.94 3.42 2.88
CA ALA A 186 -9.42 3.51 1.50
C ALA A 186 -10.95 3.58 1.43
N ARG A 187 -11.65 2.81 2.27
CA ARG A 187 -13.11 2.89 2.32
C ARG A 187 -13.58 4.24 2.87
N THR A 188 -13.03 4.70 3.99
CA THR A 188 -13.54 5.89 4.68
C THR A 188 -13.12 7.20 4.04
N VAL A 189 -11.88 7.32 3.59
CA VAL A 189 -11.37 8.51 2.87
C VAL A 189 -12.10 8.68 1.54
N THR A 190 -12.30 7.61 0.77
CA THR A 190 -13.04 7.71 -0.50
C THR A 190 -14.53 7.99 -0.27
N ARG A 191 -15.16 7.38 0.75
CA ARG A 191 -16.55 7.66 1.11
C ARG A 191 -16.75 9.12 1.49
N ASP A 192 -15.84 9.67 2.31
CA ASP A 192 -16.05 10.98 2.90
C ASP A 192 -15.42 12.11 2.06
N GLY A 193 -14.41 11.82 1.26
CA GLY A 193 -13.64 12.81 0.50
C GLY A 193 -12.75 13.68 1.40
N ALA A 194 -12.24 13.11 2.50
CA ALA A 194 -11.45 13.83 3.51
C ALA A 194 -10.37 12.92 4.12
N VAL A 195 -9.24 13.49 4.51
CA VAL A 195 -8.24 12.83 5.37
C VAL A 195 -8.80 12.71 6.78
N ALA A 196 -9.33 13.81 7.33
CA ALA A 196 -9.83 13.84 8.71
C ALA A 196 -11.09 14.70 8.92
N LEU A 197 -11.28 15.74 8.11
CA LEU A 197 -12.41 16.67 8.27
C LEU A 197 -13.09 16.96 6.93
N LYS A 198 -14.42 16.97 6.94
CA LYS A 198 -15.26 17.43 5.83
C LYS A 198 -16.22 18.48 6.37
N ASP A 199 -16.18 19.68 5.83
CA ASP A 199 -17.04 20.80 6.25
C ASP A 199 -17.02 21.02 7.79
N GLY A 200 -15.83 20.93 8.39
CA GLY A 200 -15.61 21.07 9.84
C GLY A 200 -16.04 19.87 10.70
N ARG A 201 -16.59 18.81 10.10
CA ARG A 201 -17.06 17.60 10.79
C ARG A 201 -16.06 16.45 10.63
N ARG A 202 -16.05 15.53 11.60
CA ARG A 202 -15.23 14.32 11.58
C ARG A 202 -15.53 13.47 10.34
N ALA A 203 -14.49 13.09 9.61
CA ALA A 203 -14.57 12.38 8.35
C ALA A 203 -13.29 11.58 8.07
N GLY A 204 -13.30 10.71 7.07
CA GLY A 204 -12.12 9.98 6.62
C GLY A 204 -11.55 9.09 7.71
N ILE A 205 -10.26 9.26 7.99
CA ILE A 205 -9.55 8.49 9.03
C ILE A 205 -10.12 8.80 10.43
N ALA A 206 -10.68 10.00 10.67
CA ALA A 206 -11.27 10.36 11.96
C ALA A 206 -12.57 9.61 12.30
N ALA A 207 -13.09 8.81 11.37
CA ALA A 207 -14.20 7.89 11.61
C ALA A 207 -13.78 6.71 12.49
N ASP A 208 -12.56 6.18 12.31
CA ASP A 208 -12.10 4.96 12.97
C ASP A 208 -10.97 5.20 14.00
N TRP A 209 -10.14 6.23 13.83
CA TRP A 209 -8.96 6.46 14.69
C TRP A 209 -9.12 7.65 15.64
N GLY A 210 -8.94 7.38 16.94
CA GLY A 210 -9.11 8.34 18.03
C GLY A 210 -8.19 9.58 17.96
N PRO A 211 -6.89 9.47 17.69
CA PRO A 211 -5.98 10.62 17.55
C PRO A 211 -6.44 11.61 16.49
N MET A 212 -7.06 11.14 15.42
CA MET A 212 -7.59 11.98 14.34
C MET A 212 -8.79 12.82 14.78
N THR A 213 -9.37 12.56 15.95
CA THR A 213 -10.46 13.37 16.51
C THR A 213 -9.95 14.60 17.25
N LYS A 214 -8.69 14.59 17.70
CA LYS A 214 -8.08 15.65 18.50
C LYS A 214 -7.37 16.65 17.58
N SER A 215 -7.73 17.93 17.66
CA SER A 215 -7.17 18.99 16.81
C SER A 215 -5.65 19.10 16.94
N SER A 216 -5.12 19.06 18.15
CA SER A 216 -3.67 19.14 18.41
C SER A 216 -2.90 17.98 17.79
N MET A 217 -3.41 16.75 17.88
CA MET A 217 -2.77 15.58 17.28
C MET A 217 -2.86 15.61 15.75
N ARG A 218 -4.01 16.02 15.18
CA ARG A 218 -4.12 16.23 13.72
C ARG A 218 -3.12 17.27 13.23
N ALA A 219 -3.05 18.42 13.88
CA ALA A 219 -2.13 19.50 13.51
C ALA A 219 -0.67 19.03 13.56
N GLU A 220 -0.31 18.25 14.58
CA GLU A 220 1.02 17.67 14.71
C GLU A 220 1.35 16.67 13.60
N MET A 221 0.41 15.77 13.27
CA MET A 221 0.59 14.81 12.17
C MET A 221 0.67 15.51 10.81
N ALA A 222 -0.19 16.50 10.57
CA ALA A 222 -0.19 17.29 9.34
C ALA A 222 1.10 18.10 9.21
N ALA A 223 1.57 18.74 10.28
CA ALA A 223 2.85 19.44 10.28
C ALA A 223 3.99 18.52 9.86
N TRP A 224 4.08 17.33 10.47
CA TRP A 224 5.09 16.34 10.12
C TRP A 224 4.98 15.89 8.66
N THR A 225 3.79 15.63 8.12
CA THR A 225 3.66 15.22 6.70
C THR A 225 4.00 16.33 5.72
N ARG A 226 3.76 17.60 6.07
CA ARG A 226 4.09 18.75 5.21
C ARG A 226 5.59 18.97 5.02
N GLU A 227 6.39 18.58 6.00
CA GLU A 227 7.86 18.70 5.96
C GLU A 227 8.50 17.70 4.99
N GLN A 228 7.76 16.68 4.58
CA GLN A 228 8.30 15.57 3.80
C GLN A 228 8.54 15.97 2.34
N SER A 229 9.59 15.44 1.74
CA SER A 229 9.97 15.74 0.33
C SER A 229 8.85 15.46 -0.68
N TYR A 230 7.97 14.50 -0.39
CA TYR A 230 6.81 14.19 -1.21
C TYR A 230 5.60 15.12 -0.99
N CYS A 231 5.67 16.06 -0.05
CA CYS A 231 4.63 17.09 0.19
C CYS A 231 5.11 18.53 -0.01
N ALA A 232 6.43 18.73 -0.09
CA ALA A 232 7.02 20.00 -0.48
C ALA A 232 6.64 20.36 -1.93
N LEU A 233 6.15 21.58 -2.13
CA LEU A 233 5.97 22.18 -3.46
C LEU A 233 7.38 22.47 -4.02
N GLY A 234 8.01 21.50 -4.68
CA GLY A 234 9.42 21.60 -5.06
C GLY A 234 9.89 20.52 -6.05
N PRO A 235 11.15 20.59 -6.51
CA PRO A 235 11.64 20.06 -7.79
C PRO A 235 11.75 18.53 -7.89
N VAL A 236 11.04 17.74 -7.08
CA VAL A 236 11.01 16.27 -7.20
C VAL A 236 10.47 15.82 -8.56
N LEU A 237 9.65 16.67 -9.22
CA LEU A 237 9.22 16.47 -10.62
C LEU A 237 10.29 16.84 -11.67
N VAL A 238 11.42 17.41 -11.23
CA VAL A 238 12.49 17.97 -12.05
C VAL A 238 13.83 17.36 -11.67
N SER A 239 13.90 16.04 -11.47
CA SER A 239 15.20 15.37 -11.62
C SER A 239 15.55 15.46 -13.10
N PRO A 240 16.60 16.22 -13.51
CA PRO A 240 16.94 16.32 -14.92
C PRO A 240 17.23 14.90 -15.42
N ARG A 241 16.50 14.47 -16.46
CA ARG A 241 16.83 13.22 -17.14
C ARG A 241 18.33 13.23 -17.43
N PRO A 242 19.12 12.22 -17.01
CA PRO A 242 20.54 12.19 -17.25
C PRO A 242 20.80 12.44 -18.74
N LYS A 243 21.59 13.47 -19.07
CA LYS A 243 21.98 13.73 -20.46
C LYS A 243 22.77 12.53 -20.97
N ALA A 244 22.54 12.14 -22.23
CA ALA A 244 23.34 11.12 -22.87
C ALA A 244 24.83 11.50 -22.79
N ARG A 245 25.69 10.51 -22.54
CA ARG A 245 27.14 10.71 -22.54
C ARG A 245 27.55 11.24 -23.92
N PRO A 246 28.30 12.34 -24.02
CA PRO A 246 28.77 12.85 -25.31
C PRO A 246 29.60 11.79 -26.06
N GLU A 247 29.36 11.63 -27.36
CA GLU A 247 29.98 10.58 -28.20
C GLU A 247 31.52 10.63 -28.16
N ARG A 248 32.10 11.82 -28.06
CA ARG A 248 33.56 12.02 -27.95
C ARG A 248 34.22 11.30 -26.78
N VAL A 249 33.48 11.03 -25.70
CA VAL A 249 34.00 10.28 -24.54
C VAL A 249 33.98 8.77 -24.81
N VAL A 250 33.08 8.29 -25.65
CA VAL A 250 33.00 6.87 -26.04
C VAL A 250 34.13 6.52 -27.01
N GLU A 251 34.40 7.37 -28.00
CA GLU A 251 35.49 7.16 -28.97
C GLU A 251 36.88 7.15 -28.32
N ARG A 252 37.12 8.03 -27.33
CA ARG A 252 38.39 8.06 -26.59
C ARG A 252 38.64 6.82 -25.72
N ILE A 253 37.60 6.13 -25.28
CA ILE A 253 37.71 4.88 -24.51
C ILE A 253 37.88 3.69 -25.47
N ALA A 254 37.33 3.76 -26.67
CA ALA A 254 37.48 2.72 -27.69
C ALA A 254 38.82 2.77 -28.45
N ALA A 255 39.55 3.89 -28.36
CA ALA A 255 40.86 4.09 -28.98
C ALA A 255 42.05 3.85 -28.04
N LEU A 256 41.79 3.38 -26.81
CA LEU A 256 42.78 2.88 -25.84
C LEU A 256 42.68 1.36 -25.74
#